data_AF-A0A6J5GGR6-F1
#
_entry.id   AF-A0A6J5GGR6-F1
#
_cell.length_a   1.000
_cell.length_b   1.000
_cell.length_c   1.000
_cell.angle_alpha   90.00
_cell.angle_beta   90.00
_cell.angle_gamma   90.00
#
_symmetry.space_group_name_H-M   'P 1'
#
loop_
_entity.id
_entity.type
_entity.pdbx_description
1 polymer ?
#
loop_
_entity_poly.entity_id
_entity_poly.type
_entity_poly.pdbx_seq_one_letter_code
_entity_poly.pdbx_strand_id
1 'polypeptide(L)'
;MRRKTLTPVVSDSRHAARASVGVGRAAACATLFAALGCMATLNIALAEQTASTPGAEEYIIWPSDGAVIHGGKLWVRMGLRNMGVCPKGVARPNCGHHHLLIDTDLPALDQEIPSDRNHLHFGAGETDARIELPPGKHTLQLLLGDQHHVPFVPPVYSKKITITVQKD
;
A
#
# COMPACT_ATOMS: atom_id res chain seq x y z
N MET A 1 0.23 51.68 73.97
CA MET A 1 -1.00 52.36 73.50
C MET A 1 -1.72 51.42 72.52
N ARG A 2 -3.02 51.15 72.74
CA ARG A 2 -4.00 50.43 71.87
C ARG A 2 -3.74 48.97 71.41
N ARG A 3 -4.82 48.17 71.56
CA ARG A 3 -5.03 46.75 71.20
C ARG A 3 -5.12 46.49 69.69
N LYS A 4 -5.02 45.21 69.30
CA LYS A 4 -5.98 44.41 68.46
C LYS A 4 -5.73 42.91 68.79
N THR A 5 -6.63 42.12 69.41
CA THR A 5 -7.94 41.59 68.95
C THR A 5 -7.74 40.54 67.82
N LEU A 6 -7.54 39.24 68.11
CA LEU A 6 -8.50 38.14 68.44
C LEU A 6 -9.02 37.31 67.23
N THR A 7 -8.50 36.07 67.10
CA THR A 7 -9.18 34.75 66.80
C THR A 7 -9.99 34.57 65.48
N PRO A 8 -10.43 33.33 65.07
CA PRO A 8 -10.33 31.95 65.62
C PRO A 8 -9.53 30.95 64.72
N VAL A 9 -9.05 29.74 65.09
CA VAL A 9 -9.58 28.51 65.79
C VAL A 9 -10.29 27.52 64.83
N VAL A 10 -9.68 26.34 64.51
CA VAL A 10 -9.99 24.95 64.99
C VAL A 10 -11.10 24.24 64.15
N SER A 11 -11.14 22.92 63.84
CA SER A 11 -10.43 21.67 64.27
C SER A 11 -10.30 20.68 63.06
N ASP A 12 -9.93 19.37 63.12
CA ASP A 12 -9.52 18.44 64.20
C ASP A 12 -8.63 17.28 63.66
N SER A 13 -8.02 16.50 64.56
CA SER A 13 -7.24 15.31 64.26
C SER A 13 -7.74 14.06 65.00
N ARG A 14 -7.99 13.00 64.24
CA ARG A 14 -7.84 11.57 64.60
C ARG A 14 -8.45 11.08 65.92
N HIS A 15 -9.33 10.09 65.84
CA HIS A 15 -9.51 9.10 66.90
C HIS A 15 -9.42 7.68 66.33
N ALA A 16 -8.77 6.79 67.08
CA ALA A 16 -8.70 5.37 66.81
C ALA A 16 -9.28 4.62 68.01
N ALA A 17 -10.11 3.60 67.76
CA ALA A 17 -10.49 2.59 68.74
C ALA A 17 -10.97 1.30 68.05
N ARG A 18 -11.00 0.20 68.79
CA ARG A 18 -11.10 -1.20 68.33
C ARG A 18 -12.51 -1.81 68.54
N ALA A 19 -12.61 -3.11 68.20
CA ALA A 19 -13.63 -4.10 68.59
C ALA A 19 -14.87 -4.18 67.67
N SER A 20 -15.50 -5.35 67.43
CA SER A 20 -15.20 -6.74 67.84
C SER A 20 -16.03 -7.77 67.03
N VAL A 21 -15.49 -9.00 66.90
CA VAL A 21 -16.17 -10.34 66.88
C VAL A 21 -17.46 -10.52 66.04
N GLY A 22 -17.46 -11.51 65.13
CA GLY A 22 -18.71 -11.97 64.48
C GLY A 22 -18.62 -13.18 63.53
N VAL A 23 -18.59 -14.40 64.07
CA VAL A 23 -19.26 -15.63 63.58
C VAL A 23 -19.18 -16.03 62.08
N GLY A 24 -18.64 -17.23 61.81
CA GLY A 24 -19.50 -18.26 61.20
C GLY A 24 -19.12 -18.91 59.85
N ARG A 25 -18.65 -20.16 59.95
CA ARG A 25 -18.91 -21.31 59.04
C ARG A 25 -18.40 -21.26 57.60
N ALA A 26 -17.64 -22.31 57.25
CA ALA A 26 -17.15 -22.58 55.91
C ALA A 26 -18.27 -22.93 54.90
N ALA A 27 -18.04 -22.56 53.64
CA ALA A 27 -18.63 -23.18 52.46
C ALA A 27 -17.50 -23.41 51.44
N ALA A 28 -17.54 -24.55 50.73
CA ALA A 28 -16.52 -24.98 49.79
C ALA A 28 -16.79 -24.46 48.36
N CYS A 29 -15.84 -24.74 47.44
CA CYS A 29 -15.90 -24.51 45.99
C CYS A 29 -15.87 -23.01 45.58
N ALA A 30 -15.05 -22.56 44.65
CA ALA A 30 -14.57 -23.24 43.45
C ALA A 30 -13.24 -22.65 42.95
N THR A 31 -12.35 -23.51 42.44
CA THR A 31 -11.28 -23.10 41.52
C THR A 31 -11.90 -22.74 40.18
N LEU A 32 -11.85 -21.48 39.78
CA LEU A 32 -12.23 -21.07 38.42
C LEU A 32 -11.09 -20.29 37.77
N PHE A 33 -10.31 -20.99 36.94
CA PHE A 33 -9.36 -20.37 36.02
C PHE A 33 -10.13 -19.60 34.94
N ALA A 34 -10.33 -18.31 35.15
CA ALA A 34 -10.84 -17.40 34.12
C ALA A 34 -9.69 -16.86 33.25
N ALA A 35 -8.95 -17.77 32.60
CA ALA A 35 -8.02 -17.40 31.53
C ALA A 35 -8.84 -17.09 30.27
N LEU A 36 -9.40 -15.88 30.21
CA LEU A 36 -10.22 -15.43 29.09
C LEU A 36 -9.30 -15.16 27.88
N GLY A 37 -9.09 -16.20 27.06
CA GLY A 37 -8.24 -16.13 25.89
C GLY A 37 -8.79 -15.16 24.86
N CYS A 38 -8.13 -14.02 24.70
CA CYS A 38 -8.36 -13.12 23.57
C CYS A 38 -7.91 -13.80 22.27
N MET A 39 -8.78 -14.61 21.66
CA MET A 39 -8.64 -15.02 20.27
C MET A 39 -8.89 -13.80 19.37
N ALA A 40 -7.84 -13.01 19.17
CA ALA A 40 -7.80 -12.03 18.09
C ALA A 40 -7.85 -12.79 16.76
N THR A 41 -8.98 -12.70 16.05
CA THR A 41 -9.09 -13.21 14.69
C THR A 41 -8.20 -12.36 13.78
N LEU A 42 -7.07 -12.91 13.36
CA LEU A 42 -6.24 -12.36 12.30
C LEU A 42 -7.03 -12.39 10.99
N ASN A 43 -7.75 -11.30 10.70
CA ASN A 43 -8.30 -11.05 9.39
C ASN A 43 -7.15 -10.74 8.45
N ILE A 44 -6.61 -11.76 7.79
CA ILE A 44 -5.72 -11.59 6.64
C ILE A 44 -6.59 -11.05 5.51
N ALA A 45 -6.55 -9.75 5.29
CA ALA A 45 -7.14 -9.11 4.12
C ALA A 45 -6.33 -9.53 2.89
N LEU A 46 -6.78 -10.59 2.21
CA LEU A 46 -6.37 -10.84 0.83
C LEU A 46 -6.89 -9.69 -0.02
N ALA A 47 -6.00 -9.02 -0.76
CA ALA A 47 -6.41 -8.04 -1.74
C ALA A 47 -7.25 -8.75 -2.81
N GLU A 48 -8.52 -8.37 -2.95
CA GLU A 48 -9.39 -8.90 -4.00
C GLU A 48 -8.88 -8.36 -5.34
N GLN A 49 -8.21 -9.22 -6.11
CA GLN A 49 -7.58 -8.81 -7.37
C GLN A 49 -8.63 -8.38 -8.40
N THR A 50 -8.44 -7.20 -9.00
CA THR A 50 -9.40 -6.62 -9.94
C THR A 50 -9.42 -7.39 -11.27
N ALA A 51 -10.60 -7.76 -11.76
CA ALA A 51 -10.74 -8.49 -13.03
C ALA A 51 -10.47 -7.61 -14.27
N SER A 52 -9.69 -8.12 -15.24
CA SER A 52 -9.49 -7.42 -16.53
C SER A 52 -10.68 -7.64 -17.47
N THR A 53 -10.85 -6.76 -18.46
CA THR A 53 -11.84 -6.98 -19.52
C THR A 53 -11.37 -8.08 -20.50
N PRO A 54 -12.26 -8.96 -21.00
CA PRO A 54 -11.89 -9.97 -21.99
C PRO A 54 -11.23 -9.37 -23.24
N GLY A 55 -10.08 -9.91 -23.62
CA GLY A 55 -9.29 -9.40 -24.75
C GLY A 55 -8.60 -8.06 -24.49
N ALA A 56 -8.43 -7.65 -23.23
CA ALA A 56 -7.56 -6.53 -22.88
C ALA A 56 -6.12 -6.77 -23.38
N GLU A 57 -5.53 -5.76 -24.00
CA GLU A 57 -4.17 -5.81 -24.56
C GLU A 57 -3.47 -4.49 -24.28
N GLU A 58 -2.34 -4.56 -23.57
CA GLU A 58 -1.44 -3.43 -23.37
C GLU A 58 -0.23 -3.59 -24.31
N TYR A 59 0.26 -2.49 -24.88
CA TYR A 59 1.31 -2.55 -25.90
C TYR A 59 2.14 -1.27 -25.97
N ILE A 60 3.42 -1.42 -26.31
CA ILE A 60 4.29 -0.28 -26.58
C ILE A 60 4.06 0.14 -28.04
N ILE A 61 3.59 1.36 -28.25
CA ILE A 61 3.42 1.97 -29.59
C ILE A 61 4.77 2.41 -30.13
N TRP A 62 5.63 2.96 -29.26
CA TRP A 62 6.99 3.35 -29.57
C TRP A 62 7.83 3.37 -28.27
N PRO A 63 9.11 2.97 -28.27
CA PRO A 63 9.89 2.45 -29.40
C PRO A 63 9.41 1.07 -29.88
N SER A 64 9.78 0.69 -31.10
CA SER A 64 9.59 -0.68 -31.59
C SER A 64 10.64 -1.61 -30.99
N ASP A 65 10.37 -2.92 -31.01
CA ASP A 65 11.40 -3.93 -30.75
C ASP A 65 12.56 -3.78 -31.75
N GLY A 66 13.79 -3.96 -31.26
CA GLY A 66 15.03 -3.74 -32.00
C GLY A 66 15.41 -2.28 -32.25
N ALA A 67 14.67 -1.29 -31.73
CA ALA A 67 14.96 0.12 -32.01
C ALA A 67 16.34 0.58 -31.50
N VAL A 68 16.98 1.45 -32.27
CA VAL A 68 18.22 2.14 -31.90
C VAL A 68 17.91 3.58 -31.54
N ILE A 69 18.40 4.03 -30.40
CA ILE A 69 18.12 5.34 -29.80
C ILE A 69 19.45 6.07 -29.59
N HIS A 70 19.56 7.32 -30.06
CA HIS A 70 20.73 8.16 -29.82
C HIS A 70 20.48 9.12 -28.65
N GLY A 71 21.53 9.44 -27.88
CA GLY A 71 21.49 10.46 -26.82
C GLY A 71 20.71 10.10 -25.55
N GLY A 72 20.32 8.82 -25.38
CA GLY A 72 19.69 8.29 -24.16
C GLY A 72 18.25 8.74 -23.87
N LYS A 73 17.82 9.90 -24.39
CA LYS A 73 16.52 10.49 -24.12
C LYS A 73 15.50 10.07 -25.17
N LEU A 74 14.48 9.33 -24.75
CA LEU A 74 13.42 8.83 -25.62
C LEU A 74 12.04 9.08 -25.03
N TRP A 75 11.05 9.16 -25.91
CA TRP A 75 9.66 8.92 -25.55
C TRP A 75 9.41 7.41 -25.35
N VAL A 76 8.41 7.08 -24.54
CA VAL A 76 7.71 5.81 -24.59
C VAL A 76 6.23 6.14 -24.78
N ARG A 77 5.61 5.58 -25.81
CA ARG A 77 4.19 5.74 -26.12
C ARG A 77 3.48 4.44 -25.82
N MET A 78 2.45 4.53 -24.99
CA MET A 78 1.80 3.41 -24.34
C MET A 78 0.38 3.27 -24.92
N GLY A 79 0.00 2.03 -25.22
CA GLY A 79 -1.28 1.69 -25.80
C GLY A 79 -2.02 0.70 -24.90
N LEU A 80 -3.35 0.87 -24.83
CA LEU A 80 -4.26 -0.05 -24.16
C LEU A 80 -5.47 -0.26 -25.05
N ARG A 81 -5.91 -1.52 -25.15
CA ARG A 81 -7.10 -1.93 -25.90
C ARG A 81 -8.07 -2.66 -25.00
N ASN A 82 -9.37 -2.46 -25.25
CA ASN A 82 -10.49 -3.06 -24.50
C ASN A 82 -10.55 -2.74 -23.00
N MET A 83 -9.71 -1.83 -22.51
CA MET A 83 -9.78 -1.22 -21.18
C MET A 83 -9.46 0.29 -21.28
N GLY A 84 -9.85 1.06 -20.27
CA GLY A 84 -9.54 2.49 -20.16
C GLY A 84 -8.25 2.76 -19.38
N VAL A 85 -7.75 3.99 -19.52
CA VAL A 85 -6.67 4.54 -18.68
C VAL A 85 -7.30 5.52 -17.68
N CYS A 86 -6.97 5.38 -16.40
CA CYS A 86 -7.55 6.14 -15.28
C CYS A 86 -6.47 6.48 -14.25
N PRO A 87 -6.55 7.63 -13.54
CA PRO A 87 -5.63 7.94 -12.46
C PRO A 87 -5.71 6.92 -11.31
N LYS A 88 -4.58 6.67 -10.64
CA LYS A 88 -4.51 5.83 -9.45
C LYS A 88 -5.38 6.38 -8.30
N GLY A 89 -5.85 5.50 -7.43
CA GLY A 89 -6.81 5.83 -6.37
C GLY A 89 -8.22 6.19 -6.84
N VAL A 90 -8.48 6.29 -8.16
CA VAL A 90 -9.81 6.57 -8.71
C VAL A 90 -10.46 5.26 -9.14
N ALA A 91 -11.30 4.69 -8.27
CA ALA A 91 -12.04 3.46 -8.58
C ALA A 91 -13.03 3.68 -9.74
N ARG A 92 -12.76 3.01 -10.88
CA ARG A 92 -13.52 3.13 -12.12
C ARG A 92 -13.54 1.76 -12.82
N PRO A 93 -14.71 1.28 -13.30
CA PRO A 93 -14.79 -0.02 -13.96
C PRO A 93 -13.93 -0.10 -15.22
N ASN A 94 -13.29 -1.26 -15.43
CA ASN A 94 -12.55 -1.61 -16.65
C ASN A 94 -11.43 -0.63 -17.04
N CYS A 95 -10.81 0.05 -16.09
CA CYS A 95 -9.62 0.86 -16.34
C CYS A 95 -8.58 0.75 -15.22
N GLY A 96 -7.33 0.98 -15.61
CA GLY A 96 -6.17 1.01 -14.72
C GLY A 96 -5.17 2.04 -15.22
N HIS A 97 -3.89 1.85 -14.89
CA HIS A 97 -2.83 2.74 -15.32
C HIS A 97 -1.53 2.01 -15.65
N HIS A 98 -0.74 2.62 -16.53
CA HIS A 98 0.48 2.05 -17.07
C HIS A 98 1.61 2.05 -16.04
N HIS A 99 2.37 0.95 -16.03
CA HIS A 99 3.67 0.86 -15.38
C HIS A 99 4.69 0.44 -16.44
N LEU A 100 5.83 1.13 -16.53
CA LEU A 100 6.93 0.75 -17.42
C LEU A 100 8.03 0.04 -16.63
N LEU A 101 8.21 -1.23 -16.96
CA LEU A 101 9.28 -2.08 -16.47
C LEU A 101 10.49 -1.90 -17.37
N ILE A 102 11.65 -1.61 -16.76
CA ILE A 102 12.92 -1.36 -17.42
C ILE A 102 13.94 -2.35 -16.85
N ASP A 103 14.56 -3.14 -17.72
CA ASP A 103 15.62 -4.11 -17.37
C ASP A 103 15.28 -5.08 -16.22
N THR A 104 14.00 -5.45 -16.13
CA THR A 104 13.46 -6.37 -15.13
C THR A 104 12.48 -7.36 -15.77
N ASP A 105 12.18 -8.45 -15.06
CA ASP A 105 11.07 -9.33 -15.35
C ASP A 105 9.78 -8.84 -14.70
N LEU A 106 8.65 -9.46 -15.03
CA LEU A 106 7.37 -9.17 -14.39
C LEU A 106 7.49 -9.44 -12.87
N PRO A 107 6.99 -8.53 -12.01
CA PRO A 107 6.93 -8.76 -10.56
C PRO A 107 5.88 -9.82 -10.22
N ALA A 108 5.70 -10.08 -8.93
CA ALA A 108 4.56 -10.85 -8.43
C ALA A 108 3.24 -10.20 -8.90
N LEU A 109 2.34 -11.00 -9.48
CA LEU A 109 1.13 -10.50 -10.15
C LEU A 109 -0.09 -10.39 -9.21
N ASP A 110 0.11 -10.68 -7.93
CA ASP A 110 -0.85 -10.67 -6.82
C ASP A 110 -0.49 -9.64 -5.73
N GLN A 111 0.52 -8.81 -5.98
CA GLN A 111 1.03 -7.78 -5.06
C GLN A 111 1.04 -6.40 -5.75
N GLU A 112 1.27 -5.34 -4.98
CA GLU A 112 1.54 -4.01 -5.56
C GLU A 112 2.79 -4.04 -6.45
N ILE A 113 2.70 -3.44 -7.64
CA ILE A 113 3.85 -3.24 -8.53
C ILE A 113 4.89 -2.35 -7.81
N PRO A 114 6.18 -2.74 -7.75
CA PRO A 114 7.21 -1.91 -7.12
C PRO A 114 7.32 -0.53 -7.77
N SER A 115 7.63 0.50 -6.98
CA SER A 115 7.87 1.87 -7.46
C SER A 115 9.34 2.25 -7.30
N ASP A 116 10.16 1.93 -8.30
CA ASP A 116 11.61 2.19 -8.28
C ASP A 116 12.16 2.58 -9.67
N ARG A 117 13.49 2.68 -9.79
CA ARG A 117 14.16 3.07 -11.06
C ARG A 117 13.92 2.10 -12.23
N ASN A 118 13.54 0.86 -11.93
CA ASN A 118 13.26 -0.22 -12.87
C ASN A 118 11.74 -0.38 -13.11
N HIS A 119 10.90 0.33 -12.37
CA HIS A 119 9.44 0.26 -12.43
C HIS A 119 8.83 1.67 -12.31
N LEU A 120 8.57 2.32 -13.46
CA LEU A 120 8.06 3.68 -13.52
C LEU A 120 6.53 3.70 -13.54
N HIS A 121 5.90 4.50 -12.68
CA HIS A 121 4.44 4.60 -12.53
C HIS A 121 3.86 5.78 -13.31
N PHE A 122 2.83 5.53 -14.11
CA PHE A 122 2.06 6.55 -14.83
C PHE A 122 0.64 6.67 -14.26
N GLY A 123 0.60 6.97 -12.95
CA GLY A 123 -0.61 7.00 -12.14
C GLY A 123 -1.47 8.25 -12.29
N ALA A 124 -1.14 9.23 -13.15
CA ALA A 124 -2.06 10.29 -13.53
C ALA A 124 -2.88 9.93 -14.79
N GLY A 125 -2.61 8.77 -15.40
CA GLY A 125 -3.24 8.31 -16.62
C GLY A 125 -2.48 8.73 -17.89
N GLU A 126 -1.16 8.91 -17.78
CA GLU A 126 -0.30 9.30 -18.89
C GLU A 126 -0.21 8.18 -19.94
N THR A 127 -0.49 8.48 -21.21
CA THR A 127 -0.35 7.53 -22.34
C THR A 127 0.99 7.65 -23.06
N ASP A 128 1.83 8.61 -22.65
CA ASP A 128 3.21 8.70 -23.05
C ASP A 128 4.07 9.33 -21.95
N ALA A 129 5.38 9.06 -22.00
CA ALA A 129 6.35 9.58 -21.06
C ALA A 129 7.69 9.81 -21.73
N ARG A 130 8.49 10.76 -21.24
CA ARG A 130 9.89 10.91 -21.64
C ARG A 130 10.78 10.29 -20.57
N ILE A 131 11.60 9.32 -20.96
CA ILE A 131 12.59 8.66 -20.10
C ILE A 131 14.01 8.95 -20.59
N GLU A 132 14.99 8.65 -19.73
CA GLU A 132 16.41 8.73 -20.05
C GLU A 132 17.09 7.45 -19.61
N LEU A 133 17.80 6.80 -20.55
CA LEU A 133 18.50 5.55 -20.35
C LEU A 133 20.00 5.73 -20.68
N PRO A 134 20.91 5.06 -19.95
CA PRO A 134 22.33 5.08 -20.29
C PRO A 134 22.59 4.37 -21.63
N PRO A 135 23.76 4.57 -22.26
CA PRO A 135 24.17 3.78 -23.42
C PRO A 135 24.29 2.29 -23.07
N GLY A 136 23.62 1.42 -23.83
CA GLY A 136 23.51 0.00 -23.53
C GLY A 136 22.36 -0.69 -24.26
N LYS A 137 22.19 -1.99 -24.00
CA LYS A 137 21.02 -2.75 -24.43
C LYS A 137 20.02 -2.79 -23.28
N HIS A 138 18.78 -2.36 -23.52
CA HIS A 138 17.73 -2.29 -22.52
C HIS A 138 16.52 -3.11 -22.92
N THR A 139 15.76 -3.62 -21.95
CA THR A 139 14.44 -4.21 -22.18
C THR A 139 13.34 -3.35 -21.59
N LEU A 140 12.27 -3.15 -22.35
CA LEU A 140 11.08 -2.41 -21.92
C LEU A 140 9.85 -3.33 -21.96
N GLN A 141 8.99 -3.24 -20.96
CA GLN A 141 7.70 -3.94 -20.91
C GLN A 141 6.69 -3.08 -20.15
N LEU A 142 5.43 -3.07 -20.59
CA LEU A 142 4.34 -2.45 -19.83
C LEU A 142 3.60 -3.47 -18.98
N LEU A 143 3.07 -3.03 -17.84
CA LEU A 143 2.16 -3.76 -16.97
C LEU A 143 1.03 -2.84 -16.47
N LEU A 144 -0.22 -3.26 -16.65
CA LEU A 144 -1.38 -2.51 -16.22
C LEU A 144 -1.71 -2.82 -14.75
N GLY A 145 -1.66 -1.79 -13.90
CA GLY A 145 -2.08 -1.86 -12.50
C GLY A 145 -3.45 -1.22 -12.28
N ASP A 146 -4.22 -1.75 -11.33
CA ASP A 146 -5.50 -1.18 -10.90
C ASP A 146 -5.33 0.10 -10.07
N GLN A 147 -6.40 0.58 -9.41
CA GLN A 147 -6.32 1.79 -8.59
C GLN A 147 -5.31 1.72 -7.41
N HIS A 148 -4.88 0.52 -7.02
CA HIS A 148 -3.93 0.24 -5.94
C HIS A 148 -2.55 -0.21 -6.46
N HIS A 149 -2.32 -0.14 -7.78
CA HIS A 149 -1.12 -0.68 -8.45
C HIS A 149 -1.00 -2.21 -8.41
N VAL A 150 -2.08 -2.95 -8.14
CA VAL A 150 -2.08 -4.41 -8.22
C VAL A 150 -2.42 -4.82 -9.66
N PRO A 151 -1.72 -5.79 -10.29
CA PRO A 151 -2.07 -6.27 -11.62
C PRO A 151 -3.46 -6.89 -11.69
N PHE A 152 -4.14 -6.69 -12.81
CA PHE A 152 -5.46 -7.28 -13.05
C PHE A 152 -5.41 -8.81 -13.21
N VAL A 153 -6.58 -9.46 -13.15
CA VAL A 153 -6.75 -10.90 -13.41
C VAL A 153 -7.72 -11.16 -14.58
N PRO A 154 -7.30 -11.83 -15.67
CA PRO A 154 -5.92 -12.14 -16.02
C PRO A 154 -5.04 -10.88 -16.16
N PRO A 155 -3.72 -11.02 -15.98
CA PRO A 155 -2.78 -9.91 -16.07
C PRO A 155 -2.74 -9.33 -17.49
N VAL A 156 -2.71 -8.01 -17.58
CA VAL A 156 -2.60 -7.27 -18.84
C VAL A 156 -1.22 -6.61 -18.86
N TYR A 157 -0.37 -7.05 -19.78
CA TYR A 157 1.00 -6.56 -19.97
C TYR A 157 1.37 -6.58 -21.45
N SER A 158 2.35 -5.78 -21.84
CA SER A 158 2.87 -5.82 -23.22
C SER A 158 3.81 -7.00 -23.46
N LYS A 159 4.08 -7.28 -24.73
CA LYS A 159 5.31 -7.98 -25.11
C LYS A 159 6.51 -7.20 -24.55
N LYS A 160 7.50 -7.92 -24.00
CA LYS A 160 8.80 -7.35 -23.69
C LYS A 160 9.54 -7.05 -25.00
N ILE A 161 10.03 -5.83 -25.16
CA ILE A 161 10.84 -5.40 -26.31
C ILE A 161 12.28 -5.15 -25.86
N THR A 162 13.22 -5.22 -26.80
CA THR A 162 14.63 -4.86 -26.60
C THR A 162 14.97 -3.63 -27.43
N ILE A 163 15.66 -2.65 -26.84
CA ILE A 163 16.21 -1.48 -27.55
C ILE A 163 17.71 -1.36 -27.30
N THR A 164 18.40 -0.63 -28.18
CA THR A 164 19.81 -0.28 -28.02
C THR A 164 19.98 1.23 -27.95
N VAL A 165 20.51 1.73 -26.84
CA VAL A 165 20.86 3.14 -26.66
C VAL A 165 22.33 3.33 -27.01
N GLN A 166 22.60 4.23 -27.95
CA GLN A 166 23.93 4.66 -28.34
C GLN A 166 24.28 6.00 -27.69
N LYS A 167 25.58 6.26 -27.57
CA LYS A 167 26.09 7.62 -27.36
C LYS A 167 25.83 8.45 -28.63
N ASP A 168 25.69 9.75 -28.46
CA ASP A 168 25.78 10.73 -29.55
C ASP A 168 27.22 10.80 -30.09
#